data_AF-A0A3D3BK99-F1
#
_entry.id   AF-A0A3D3BK99-F1
#
_cell.length_a   1.000
_cell.length_b   1.000
_cell.length_c   1.000
_cell.angle_alpha   90.00
_cell.angle_beta   90.00
_cell.angle_gamma   90.00
#
_symmetry.space_group_name_H-M   'P 1'
#
loop_
_entity.id
_entity.type
_entity.pdbx_description
1 polymer ?
#
loop_
_entity_poly.entity_id
_entity_poly.type
_entity_poly.pdbx_seq_one_letter_code
_entity_poly.pdbx_strand_id
1 'polypeptide(L)'
;MSEHIENADGEGQLVIASQRLPVSYRVVALRDAGQYQVQVSLEAPREWLLEQGFEQEATLERENGQRMVLTDSHGPDLNHGKSVTLTCDPVICVSRHELVELFPEIDIARMHRM
;
A
#
# COMPACT_ATOMS: atom_id res chain seq x y z
N MET A 1 -13.00 13.27 -11.82
CA MET A 1 -13.70 13.07 -10.53
C MET A 1 -13.36 11.65 -10.18
N SER A 2 -12.47 11.46 -9.21
CA SER A 2 -12.10 10.13 -8.74
C SER A 2 -13.23 9.64 -7.84
N GLU A 3 -13.85 8.54 -8.23
CA GLU A 3 -14.86 7.88 -7.42
C GLU A 3 -14.15 6.86 -6.52
N HIS A 4 -14.33 6.95 -5.21
CA HIS A 4 -13.84 5.93 -4.29
C HIS A 4 -14.58 4.64 -4.60
N ILE A 5 -13.83 3.62 -5.00
CA ILE A 5 -14.41 2.34 -5.36
C ILE A 5 -14.43 1.45 -4.14
N GLU A 6 -13.26 1.00 -3.68
CA GLU A 6 -13.13 0.02 -2.61
C GLU A 6 -11.82 0.16 -1.85
N ASN A 7 -11.79 -0.43 -0.66
CA ASN A 7 -10.61 -0.54 0.17
C ASN A 7 -10.48 -1.99 0.67
N ALA A 8 -9.28 -2.53 0.55
CA ALA A 8 -8.90 -3.82 1.09
C ALA A 8 -7.78 -3.63 2.10
N ASP A 9 -7.76 -4.48 3.12
CA ASP A 9 -6.65 -4.57 4.04
C ASP A 9 -5.91 -5.88 3.71
N GLY A 10 -4.60 -5.78 3.50
CA GLY A 10 -3.72 -6.89 3.21
C GLY A 10 -2.65 -7.03 4.28
N GLU A 11 -2.09 -8.23 4.39
CA GLU A 11 -1.00 -8.53 5.31
C GLU A 11 0.30 -8.73 4.52
N GLY A 12 1.39 -8.16 5.02
CA GLY A 12 2.68 -8.23 4.38
C GLY A 12 3.83 -8.10 5.37
N GLN A 13 5.03 -8.07 4.84
CA GLN A 13 6.26 -7.90 5.58
C GLN A 13 7.02 -6.70 5.04
N LEU A 14 7.28 -5.73 5.90
CA LEU A 14 8.17 -4.62 5.56
C LEU A 14 9.61 -5.10 5.69
N VAL A 15 10.32 -5.08 4.58
CA VAL A 15 11.72 -5.51 4.45
C VAL A 15 12.59 -4.27 4.32
N ILE A 16 13.46 -4.06 5.31
CA ILE A 16 14.47 -2.99 5.31
C ILE A 16 15.81 -3.61 5.66
N ALA A 17 16.78 -3.42 4.77
CA ALA A 17 18.09 -4.06 4.82
C ALA A 17 18.01 -5.60 4.95
N SER A 18 17.97 -6.13 6.17
CA SER A 18 17.86 -7.57 6.47
C SER A 18 16.80 -7.91 7.51
N GLN A 19 16.07 -6.90 8.01
CA GLN A 19 14.98 -7.12 8.95
C GLN A 19 13.63 -7.15 8.25
N ARG A 20 12.71 -7.91 8.83
CA ARG A 20 11.35 -8.10 8.34
C ARG A 20 10.38 -7.83 9.47
N LEU A 21 9.49 -6.86 9.27
CA LEU A 21 8.43 -6.54 10.21
C LEU A 21 7.09 -6.97 9.62
N PRO A 22 6.33 -7.87 10.27
CA PRO A 22 4.95 -8.13 9.86
C PRO A 22 4.13 -6.85 10.04
N VAL A 23 3.53 -6.37 8.95
CA VAL A 23 2.72 -5.15 8.92
C VAL A 23 1.45 -5.40 8.11
N SER A 24 0.37 -4.74 8.51
CA SER A 24 -0.85 -4.68 7.71
C SER A 24 -0.80 -3.44 6.84
N TYR A 25 -1.13 -3.58 5.55
CA TYR A 25 -1.25 -2.48 4.61
C TYR A 25 -2.70 -2.35 4.14
N ARG A 26 -3.05 -1.14 3.73
CA ARG A 26 -4.33 -0.83 3.12
C ARG A 26 -4.15 -0.53 1.65
N VAL A 27 -4.98 -1.17 0.84
CA VAL A 27 -5.10 -0.99 -0.60
C VAL A 27 -6.38 -0.22 -0.86
N VAL A 28 -6.27 0.95 -1.48
CA VAL A 28 -7.41 1.80 -1.84
C VAL A 28 -7.52 1.83 -3.35
N ALA A 29 -8.60 1.30 -3.89
CA ALA A 29 -8.94 1.41 -5.30
C ALA A 29 -9.87 2.60 -5.53
N LEU A 30 -9.49 3.45 -6.46
CA LEU A 30 -10.21 4.62 -6.94
C LEU A 30 -10.50 4.41 -8.43
N ARG A 31 -11.62 4.91 -8.94
CA ARG A 31 -11.91 4.94 -10.36
C ARG A 31 -11.85 6.38 -10.85
N ASP A 32 -10.92 6.66 -11.74
CA ASP A 32 -10.80 7.96 -12.38
C ASP A 32 -10.86 7.81 -13.90
N ALA A 33 -11.75 8.57 -14.54
CA ALA A 33 -11.91 8.63 -16.00
C ALA A 33 -12.02 7.27 -16.74
N GLY A 34 -12.49 6.22 -16.06
CA GLY A 34 -12.61 4.86 -16.62
C GLY A 34 -11.43 3.93 -16.36
N GLN A 35 -10.39 4.41 -15.69
CA GLN A 35 -9.25 3.63 -15.20
C GLN A 35 -9.40 3.38 -13.69
N TYR A 36 -8.76 2.33 -13.19
CA TYR A 36 -8.71 2.02 -11.77
C TYR A 36 -7.34 2.41 -11.24
N GLN A 37 -7.27 3.33 -10.28
CA GLN A 37 -6.04 3.69 -9.60
C GLN A 37 -6.00 2.99 -8.25
N VAL A 38 -4.94 2.25 -7.99
CA VAL A 38 -4.73 1.56 -6.72
C VAL A 38 -3.61 2.22 -5.95
N GLN A 39 -3.93 2.71 -4.76
CA GLN A 39 -2.97 3.28 -3.84
C GLN A 39 -2.77 2.32 -2.67
N VAL A 40 -1.53 1.87 -2.45
CA VAL A 40 -1.18 1.09 -1.26
C VAL A 40 -0.57 2.03 -0.23
N SER A 41 -1.07 1.97 0.99
CA SER A 41 -0.57 2.73 2.14
C SER A 41 -0.49 1.83 3.36
N LEU A 42 0.56 1.94 4.16
CA LEU A 42 0.65 1.23 5.44
C LEU A 42 1.22 2.11 6.53
N GLU A 43 0.97 1.71 7.78
CA GLU A 43 1.54 2.36 8.95
C GLU A 43 2.64 1.46 9.53
N ALA A 44 3.85 1.99 9.59
CA ALA A 44 4.99 1.31 10.20
C ALA A 44 5.49 2.11 11.41
N PRO A 45 5.97 1.46 12.48
CA PRO A 45 6.53 2.16 13.63
C PRO A 45 7.79 2.93 13.23
N ARG A 46 7.80 4.24 13.50
CA ARG A 46 8.93 5.13 13.16
C ARG A 46 10.23 4.65 13.80
N GLU A 47 10.15 4.28 15.07
CA GLU A 47 11.30 3.82 15.83
C GLU A 47 11.96 2.62 15.14
N TRP A 48 11.17 1.66 14.69
CA TRP A 48 11.67 0.50 13.95
C TRP A 48 12.32 0.91 12.62
N LEU A 49 11.68 1.79 11.84
CA LEU A 49 12.25 2.31 10.59
C LEU A 49 13.63 2.96 10.84
N LEU A 50 13.72 3.84 11.83
CA LEU A 50 14.97 4.50 12.21
C LEU A 50 16.02 3.50 12.72
N GLU A 51 15.62 2.52 13.52
CA GLU A 51 16.51 1.45 14.00
C GLU A 51 17.08 0.61 12.86
N GLN A 52 16.30 0.39 11.79
CA GLN A 52 16.75 -0.35 10.60
C GLN A 52 17.55 0.48 9.61
N GLY A 53 17.72 1.79 9.86
CA GLY A 53 18.37 2.69 8.91
C GLY A 53 17.51 2.97 7.68
N PHE A 54 16.19 3.03 7.83
CA PHE A 54 15.30 3.52 6.77
C PHE A 54 15.72 4.94 6.37
N GLU A 55 16.17 5.08 5.13
CA GLU A 55 16.57 6.38 4.58
C GLU A 55 15.34 7.12 4.06
N GLN A 56 14.69 6.58 3.02
CA GLN A 56 13.48 7.15 2.39
C GLN A 56 12.57 6.10 1.72
N GLU A 57 13.09 4.89 1.48
CA GLU A 57 12.42 3.84 0.72
C GLU A 57 12.45 2.51 1.50
N ALA A 58 11.35 1.78 1.51
CA ALA A 58 11.22 0.47 2.14
C ALA A 58 10.59 -0.51 1.15
N THR A 59 10.93 -1.79 1.26
CA THR A 59 10.33 -2.82 0.40
C THR A 59 9.21 -3.53 1.16
N LEU A 60 7.97 -3.39 0.72
CA LEU A 60 6.87 -4.22 1.20
C LEU A 60 6.85 -5.52 0.40
N GLU A 61 7.05 -6.65 1.08
CA GLU A 61 6.82 -7.98 0.55
C GLU A 61 5.41 -8.43 0.95
N ARG A 62 4.52 -8.58 -0.03
CA ARG A 62 3.13 -9.01 0.17
C ARG A 62 3.05 -10.53 0.25
N GLU A 63 1.99 -11.07 0.83
CA GLU A 63 1.80 -12.53 0.92
C GLU A 63 1.74 -13.21 -0.45
N ASN A 64 1.29 -12.50 -1.49
CA ASN A 64 1.29 -12.99 -2.87
C ASN A 64 2.71 -13.10 -3.50
N GLY A 65 3.77 -12.75 -2.76
CA GLY A 65 5.16 -12.76 -3.22
C GLY A 65 5.57 -11.51 -4.01
N GLN A 66 4.65 -10.56 -4.22
CA GLN A 66 4.93 -9.30 -4.90
C GLN A 66 5.65 -8.35 -3.95
N ARG A 67 6.70 -7.71 -4.46
CA ARG A 67 7.47 -6.70 -3.73
C ARG A 67 7.15 -5.32 -4.29
N MET A 68 6.84 -4.39 -3.40
CA MET A 68 6.53 -3.00 -3.74
C MET A 68 7.46 -2.07 -2.98
N VAL A 69 8.03 -1.09 -3.67
CA VAL A 69 8.79 -0.05 -3.00
C VAL A 69 7.81 0.97 -2.47
N LEU A 70 7.85 1.19 -1.16
CA LEU A 70 7.11 2.23 -0.48
C LEU A 70 8.03 3.37 -0.12
N THR A 71 7.52 4.58 -0.27
CA THR A 71 8.20 5.80 0.12
C THR A 71 7.38 6.49 1.21
N ASP A 72 8.05 7.32 2.01
CA ASP A 72 7.36 8.21 2.91
C ASP A 72 6.55 9.24 2.10
N SER A 73 5.23 9.24 2.30
CA SER A 73 4.32 10.19 1.64
C SER A 73 4.32 11.56 2.32
N HIS A 74 4.75 11.62 3.58
CA HIS A 74 4.57 12.83 4.38
C HIS A 74 5.69 13.88 4.16
N GLY A 75 6.71 13.54 3.39
CA GLY A 75 7.94 14.31 3.32
C GLY A 75 8.74 14.18 4.62
N PRO A 76 9.98 14.68 4.68
CA PRO A 76 10.90 14.48 5.80
C PRO A 76 10.42 15.00 7.17
N ASP A 77 9.23 15.59 7.26
CA ASP A 77 8.56 15.99 8.50
C ASP A 77 7.87 14.79 9.17
N LEU A 78 8.70 13.89 9.71
CA LEU A 78 8.30 12.82 10.65
C LEU A 78 7.85 13.39 12.02
N ASN A 79 7.19 14.55 12.08
CA ASN A 79 7.29 15.42 13.25
C ASN A 79 6.32 15.07 14.39
N HIS A 80 5.20 14.38 14.16
CA HIS A 80 4.19 14.21 15.24
C HIS A 80 3.57 12.81 15.44
N GLY A 81 4.02 11.77 14.74
CA GLY A 81 3.50 10.40 14.88
C GLY A 81 4.50 9.39 15.45
N LYS A 82 4.02 8.45 16.29
CA LYS A 82 4.78 7.22 16.63
C LYS A 82 4.89 6.26 15.43
N SER A 83 4.02 6.44 14.43
CA SER A 83 3.96 5.68 13.19
C SER A 83 4.27 6.58 12.00
N VAL A 84 4.89 6.02 10.98
CA VAL A 84 5.12 6.63 9.67
C VAL A 84 4.19 5.95 8.68
N THR A 85 3.51 6.76 7.86
CA THR A 85 2.70 6.25 6.76
C THR A 85 3.56 6.12 5.52
N LEU A 86 3.71 4.90 5.03
CA LEU A 86 4.44 4.60 3.80
C LEU A 86 3.45 4.33 2.69
N THR A 87 3.67 4.90 1.50
CA THR A 87 2.82 4.72 0.32
C THR A 87 3.62 4.29 -0.89
N CYS A 88 3.00 3.53 -1.80
CA CYS A 88 3.58 3.29 -3.13
C CYS A 88 3.05 4.30 -4.16
N ASP A 89 3.71 4.31 -5.31
CA ASP A 89 3.18 4.94 -6.51
C ASP A 89 1.82 4.32 -6.90
N PRO A 90 0.81 5.13 -7.26
CA PRO A 90 -0.51 4.62 -7.58
C PRO A 90 -0.47 3.74 -8.84
N VAL A 91 -0.87 2.47 -8.70
CA VAL A 91 -0.91 1.52 -9.81
C VAL A 91 -2.15 1.77 -10.64
N ILE A 92 -1.97 2.17 -11.90
CA ILE A 92 -3.07 2.38 -12.84
C ILE A 92 -3.38 1.05 -13.52
N CYS A 93 -4.56 0.51 -13.23
CA CYS A 93 -5.11 -0.67 -13.88
C CYS A 93 -6.15 -0.26 -14.92
N VAL A 94 -6.03 -0.81 -16.13
CA VAL A 94 -6.98 -0.54 -17.22
C VAL A 94 -8.21 -1.44 -17.16
N SER A 95 -8.18 -2.47 -16.33
CA SER A 95 -9.24 -3.46 -16.21
C SER A 95 -9.34 -4.03 -14.81
N ARG A 96 -10.57 -4.44 -14.48
CA ARG A 96 -10.90 -5.07 -13.20
C ARG A 96 -10.17 -6.41 -13.00
N HIS A 97 -9.88 -7.13 -14.10
CA HIS A 97 -9.15 -8.40 -14.02
C HIS A 97 -7.72 -8.18 -13.52
N GLU A 98 -7.02 -7.20 -14.12
CA GLU A 98 -5.68 -6.75 -13.73
C GLU A 98 -5.65 -6.28 -12.27
N LEU A 99 -6.73 -5.62 -11.83
CA LEU A 99 -6.92 -5.25 -10.42
C LEU A 99 -6.94 -6.48 -9.49
N VAL A 100 -7.77 -7.51 -9.77
CA VAL A 100 -7.81 -8.74 -8.95
C VAL A 100 -6.48 -9.49 -9.01
N GLU A 101 -5.83 -9.53 -10.16
CA GLU A 101 -4.58 -10.27 -10.33
C GLU A 101 -3.44 -9.63 -9.51
N LEU A 102 -3.34 -8.30 -9.51
CA LEU A 102 -2.34 -7.57 -8.73
C LEU A 102 -2.74 -7.45 -7.26
N PHE A 103 -4.04 -7.32 -6.98
CA PHE A 103 -4.59 -7.10 -5.65
C PHE A 103 -5.76 -8.06 -5.39
N PRO A 104 -5.47 -9.35 -5.19
CA PRO A 104 -6.50 -10.36 -4.92
C PRO A 104 -7.25 -10.10 -3.60
N GLU A 105 -6.69 -9.30 -2.69
CA GLU A 105 -7.38 -8.88 -1.47
C GLU A 105 -8.51 -7.87 -1.72
N ILE A 106 -8.55 -7.22 -2.89
CA ILE A 106 -9.69 -6.38 -3.26
C ILE A 106 -10.85 -7.30 -3.62
N ASP A 107 -11.80 -7.44 -2.69
CA ASP A 107 -13.03 -8.18 -2.91
C ASP A 107 -13.98 -7.39 -3.82
N ILE A 108 -13.64 -7.35 -5.10
CA ILE A 108 -14.45 -6.63 -6.06
C ILE A 108 -15.87 -7.23 -6.16
N ALA A 109 -16.05 -8.50 -5.77
CA ALA A 109 -17.35 -9.16 -5.72
C ALA A 109 -18.40 -8.41 -4.88
N ARG A 110 -17.99 -7.57 -3.93
CA ARG A 110 -18.89 -6.72 -3.14
C ARG A 110 -19.54 -5.57 -3.91
N MET A 111 -19.02 -5.21 -5.10
CA MET A 111 -19.61 -4.20 -5.99
C MET A 111 -20.98 -4.57 -6.57
N HIS A 112 -21.37 -5.85 -6.57
CA HIS A 112 -22.55 -6.30 -7.33
C HIS A 112 -23.87 -6.32 -6.52
N ARG A 113 -23.98 -5.47 -5.49
CA ARG A 113 -25.17 -5.40 -4.64
C ARG A 113 -25.71 -3.97 -4.50
N MET A 114 -26.00 -3.30 -5.61
CA MET A 114 -26.94 -2.16 -5.68
C MET A 114 -27.73 -2.20 -6.97
#